data_AF-A0A3B8R1K3-F1
#
_entry.id   AF-A0A3B8R1K3-F1
#
_cell.length_a   1.000
_cell.length_b   1.000
_cell.length_c   1.000
_cell.angle_alpha   90.00
_cell.angle_beta   90.00
_cell.angle_gamma   90.00
#
_symmetry.space_group_name_H-M   'P 1'
#
loop_
_entity.id
_entity.type
_entity.pdbx_description
1 polymer ?
#
loop_
_entity_poly.entity_id
_entity_poly.type
_entity_poly.pdbx_seq_one_letter_code
_entity_poly.pdbx_strand_id
1 'polypeptide(L)'
;MRHPKAALLLLAVAIPALYAQKTKPAKNGAGNKIATEAKAETETEEFLDTDTLTHPLPPMLMTVERLTERDYIEVANRLGVEPEAIKAVVDIEAGKDHRGFFKPGLPLINFDLTMFRKFAGKSGINLARYNRTHAAVFTRPNARAHGSTQAAQQHRLRTARSIDDETAVMGTFWGMFQIGGFNWKLCGAKDIDDFVEKMSRSERDQLELFANFLESTGLDKPLKAKNWAAFARGYNGPSYARRGYHTRMAAAYARHKRASRNLSGFPTELSLGIKEDVDFTPMSLDSIN
;
A
#
# COMPACT_ATOMS: atom_id res chain seq x y z
N MET A 1 30.16 2.86 -0.81
CA MET A 1 29.13 3.09 -1.84
C MET A 1 27.86 3.58 -1.16
N ARG A 2 27.47 4.85 -1.35
CA ARG A 2 26.29 5.46 -0.72
C ARG A 2 25.05 5.19 -1.58
N HIS A 3 24.05 4.48 -1.04
CA HIS A 3 22.73 4.37 -1.66
C HIS A 3 22.09 5.77 -1.80
N PRO A 4 21.55 6.15 -2.98
CA PRO A 4 20.81 7.39 -3.09
C PRO A 4 19.48 7.25 -2.35
N LYS A 5 19.33 8.00 -1.25
CA LYS A 5 18.06 8.16 -0.53
C LYS A 5 17.13 9.00 -1.40
N ALA A 6 16.30 8.37 -2.22
CA ALA A 6 15.21 9.05 -2.91
C ALA A 6 14.12 9.40 -1.87
N ALA A 7 14.05 10.68 -1.51
CA ALA A 7 12.89 11.22 -0.81
C ALA A 7 11.69 11.15 -1.76
N LEU A 8 10.87 10.10 -1.61
CA LEU A 8 9.63 9.90 -2.33
C LEU A 8 8.58 10.90 -1.80
N LEU A 9 8.69 12.16 -2.22
CA LEU A 9 7.58 13.11 -2.10
C LEU A 9 6.64 12.86 -3.28
N LEU A 10 5.72 11.90 -3.13
CA LEU A 10 4.60 11.66 -4.03
C LEU A 10 3.63 12.84 -3.88
N LEU A 11 3.75 13.82 -4.76
CA LEU A 11 2.70 14.83 -4.95
C LEU A 11 1.62 14.22 -5.83
N ALA A 12 0.86 13.27 -5.26
CA ALA A 12 -0.37 12.83 -5.88
C ALA A 12 -1.34 14.02 -5.90
N VAL A 13 -1.72 14.44 -7.10
CA VAL A 13 -2.66 15.54 -7.31
C VAL A 13 -4.02 15.05 -6.84
N ALA A 14 -4.61 15.80 -5.91
CA ALA A 14 -6.04 15.70 -5.65
C ALA A 14 -6.78 16.08 -6.93
N ILE A 15 -7.50 15.12 -7.52
CA ILE A 15 -8.57 15.41 -8.48
C ILE A 15 -9.56 16.36 -7.75
N PRO A 16 -10.06 17.44 -8.38
CA PRO A 16 -11.03 18.32 -7.73
C PRO A 16 -12.29 17.51 -7.42
N ALA A 17 -12.63 17.40 -6.13
CA ALA A 17 -13.87 16.79 -5.70
C ALA A 17 -15.04 17.73 -6.02
N LEU A 18 -15.98 17.29 -6.86
CA LEU A 18 -17.38 17.65 -6.67
C LEU A 18 -17.81 17.04 -5.33
N TYR A 19 -17.95 17.85 -4.28
CA TYR A 19 -18.73 17.46 -3.12
C TYR A 19 -19.57 18.66 -2.67
N ALA A 20 -20.90 18.49 -2.81
CA ALA A 20 -21.91 19.43 -2.44
C ALA A 20 -21.96 19.63 -0.91
N GLN A 21 -22.15 20.89 -0.50
CA GLN A 21 -22.36 21.31 0.87
C GLN A 21 -23.66 20.70 1.44
N LYS A 22 -23.60 20.13 2.65
CA LYS A 22 -24.76 20.07 3.53
C LYS A 22 -24.42 20.62 4.91
N THR A 23 -25.43 21.30 5.44
CA THR A 23 -25.46 22.30 6.50
C THR A 23 -25.44 21.70 7.91
N LYS A 24 -24.86 22.45 8.86
CA LYS A 24 -24.89 22.22 10.32
C LYS A 24 -26.30 22.28 10.91
N PRO A 25 -26.52 21.63 12.07
CA PRO A 25 -27.35 22.19 13.13
C PRO A 25 -26.54 22.51 14.42
N ALA A 26 -27.25 23.17 15.33
CA ALA A 26 -26.77 24.14 16.31
C ALA A 26 -26.21 23.58 17.63
N LYS A 27 -25.51 24.49 18.34
CA LYS A 27 -25.03 24.38 19.73
C LYS A 27 -26.19 24.34 20.73
N ASN A 28 -26.02 23.61 21.83
CA ASN A 28 -26.56 23.95 23.15
C ASN A 28 -25.52 23.59 24.22
N GLY A 29 -25.38 24.47 25.22
CA GLY A 29 -24.40 24.37 26.30
C GLY A 29 -25.02 24.11 27.68
N ALA A 30 -24.22 24.44 28.70
CA ALA A 30 -24.36 24.19 30.15
C ALA A 30 -23.74 22.83 30.57
N GLY A 31 -22.77 22.72 31.48
CA GLY A 31 -22.30 23.62 32.52
C GLY A 31 -22.58 22.98 33.88
N ASN A 32 -21.60 22.35 34.52
CA ASN A 32 -21.48 22.41 35.98
C ASN A 32 -20.06 22.09 36.46
N LYS A 33 -19.58 22.89 37.42
CA LYS A 33 -18.32 22.76 38.15
C LYS A 33 -18.63 22.15 39.51
N ILE A 34 -17.82 21.19 39.97
CA ILE A 34 -17.59 20.99 41.41
C ILE A 34 -16.09 20.70 41.59
N ALA A 35 -15.48 21.45 42.49
CA ALA A 35 -14.11 21.31 42.95
C ALA A 35 -14.10 20.53 44.26
N THR A 36 -13.11 19.68 44.46
CA THR A 36 -12.64 19.24 45.78
C THR A 36 -11.16 18.93 45.69
N GLU A 37 -10.40 19.59 46.55
CA GLU A 37 -8.97 19.39 46.82
C GLU A 37 -8.76 18.14 47.68
N ALA A 38 -7.69 17.38 47.42
CA ALA A 38 -7.01 16.59 48.43
C ALA A 38 -5.55 16.33 48.03
N LYS A 39 -4.68 16.33 49.05
CA LYS A 39 -3.21 16.39 49.05
C LYS A 39 -2.51 15.15 48.50
N ALA A 40 -1.25 15.41 48.13
CA ALA A 40 -0.23 14.48 47.65
C ALA A 40 0.26 13.49 48.71
N GLU A 41 0.50 12.25 48.28
CA GLU A 41 1.52 11.36 48.83
C GLU A 41 2.17 10.58 47.67
N THR A 42 3.51 10.53 47.71
CA THR A 42 4.42 9.90 46.75
C THR A 42 4.64 8.45 47.11
N GLU A 43 4.27 7.51 46.23
CA GLU A 43 4.80 6.15 46.22
C GLU A 43 5.01 5.68 44.77
N THR A 44 6.12 4.97 44.58
CA THR A 44 6.68 4.48 43.31
C THR A 44 5.93 3.25 42.83
N GLU A 45 5.15 3.37 41.75
CA GLU A 45 4.41 2.26 41.13
C GLU A 45 5.00 1.90 39.76
N GLU A 46 5.27 0.61 39.61
CA GLU A 46 5.86 -0.08 38.48
C GLU A 46 4.89 -0.07 37.29
N PHE A 47 5.33 0.44 36.13
CA PHE A 47 4.47 0.71 34.97
C PHE A 47 4.08 -0.58 34.24
N LEU A 48 3.05 -1.28 34.73
CA LEU A 48 2.36 -2.34 34.01
C LEU A 48 1.29 -1.72 33.09
N ASP A 49 1.60 -1.65 31.79
CA ASP A 49 0.75 -1.12 30.74
C ASP A 49 -0.51 -2.01 30.58
N THR A 50 -1.60 -1.60 31.23
CA THR A 50 -2.91 -2.26 31.19
C THR A 50 -3.93 -1.34 30.54
N ASP A 51 -3.82 -1.13 29.24
CA ASP A 51 -4.88 -0.50 28.45
C ASP A 51 -5.07 -1.21 27.10
N THR A 52 -5.77 -2.35 27.17
CA THR A 52 -6.21 -3.14 26.01
C THR A 52 -7.69 -3.46 26.10
N LEU A 53 -8.56 -2.45 26.11
CA LEU A 53 -10.00 -2.58 25.76
C LEU A 53 -10.44 -1.19 25.21
N THR A 54 -10.88 -0.97 23.98
CA THR A 54 -11.95 -1.66 23.24
C THR A 54 -11.86 -1.36 21.74
N HIS A 55 -11.28 -2.27 20.97
CA HIS A 55 -11.68 -2.67 19.61
C HIS A 55 -10.88 -3.95 19.34
N PRO A 56 -11.51 -5.12 19.09
CA PRO A 56 -10.75 -6.30 18.75
C PRO A 56 -10.06 -6.03 17.41
N LEU A 57 -8.76 -5.75 17.47
CA LEU A 57 -7.90 -5.82 16.30
C LEU A 57 -8.09 -7.23 15.72
N PRO A 58 -8.24 -7.37 14.38
CA PRO A 58 -8.38 -8.67 13.75
C PRO A 58 -7.24 -9.59 14.19
N PRO A 59 -7.48 -10.92 14.27
CA PRO A 59 -6.51 -11.88 14.76
C PRO A 59 -5.15 -11.59 14.10
N MET A 60 -4.16 -11.34 14.95
CA MET A 60 -2.78 -11.03 14.58
C MET A 60 -2.36 -11.93 13.42
N LEU A 61 -2.36 -11.41 12.18
CA LEU A 61 -1.79 -12.11 11.04
C LEU A 61 -0.35 -12.45 11.44
N MET A 62 -0.03 -13.74 11.55
CA MET A 62 1.32 -14.17 11.92
C MET A 62 2.26 -14.15 10.70
N THR A 63 1.71 -14.03 9.49
CA THR A 63 2.42 -14.05 8.22
C THR A 63 1.91 -12.97 7.28
N VAL A 64 2.75 -12.53 6.35
CA VAL A 64 2.34 -11.63 5.25
C VAL A 64 1.89 -12.48 4.07
N GLU A 65 0.64 -12.37 3.68
CA GLU A 65 0.13 -12.97 2.44
C GLU A 65 0.65 -12.20 1.22
N ARG A 66 1.50 -12.87 0.44
CA ARG A 66 2.22 -12.30 -0.70
C ARG A 66 1.44 -12.45 -2.01
N LEU A 67 1.63 -11.51 -2.93
CA LEU A 67 1.12 -11.65 -4.30
C LEU A 67 1.78 -12.84 -5.01
N THR A 68 0.95 -13.64 -5.66
CA THR A 68 1.34 -14.70 -6.57
C THR A 68 1.28 -14.25 -8.03
N GLU A 69 1.89 -15.01 -8.94
CA GLU A 69 1.74 -14.75 -10.38
C GLU A 69 0.27 -14.79 -10.83
N ARG A 70 -0.49 -15.71 -10.24
CA ARG A 70 -1.91 -15.88 -10.51
C ARG A 70 -2.70 -14.64 -10.13
N ASP A 71 -2.37 -13.98 -9.02
CA ASP A 71 -3.04 -12.74 -8.61
C ASP A 71 -2.85 -11.62 -9.65
N TYR A 72 -1.63 -11.46 -10.15
CA TYR A 72 -1.35 -10.51 -11.22
C TYR A 72 -2.13 -10.84 -12.50
N ILE A 73 -2.22 -12.12 -12.88
CA ILE A 73 -2.95 -12.55 -14.08
C ILE A 73 -4.45 -12.27 -13.95
N GLU A 74 -5.07 -12.63 -12.83
CA GLU A 74 -6.50 -12.43 -12.61
C GLU A 74 -6.88 -10.95 -12.69
N VAL A 75 -6.14 -10.10 -11.99
CA VAL A 75 -6.39 -8.65 -11.97
C VAL A 75 -6.04 -8.01 -13.31
N ALA A 76 -4.97 -8.46 -13.98
CA ALA A 76 -4.62 -7.97 -15.31
C ALA A 76 -5.71 -8.30 -16.34
N ASN A 77 -6.27 -9.52 -16.30
CA ASN A 77 -7.37 -9.93 -17.16
C ASN A 77 -8.61 -9.06 -16.92
N ARG A 78 -8.95 -8.76 -15.65
CA ARG A 78 -10.05 -7.86 -15.28
C ARG A 78 -9.87 -6.47 -15.89
N LEU A 79 -8.67 -5.89 -15.76
CA LEU A 79 -8.34 -4.57 -16.30
C LEU A 79 -8.11 -4.57 -17.83
N GLY A 80 -8.01 -5.76 -18.45
CA GLY A 80 -7.61 -5.91 -19.84
C GLY A 80 -6.21 -5.38 -20.15
N VAL A 81 -5.29 -5.48 -19.18
CA VAL A 81 -3.87 -5.10 -19.31
C VAL A 81 -2.98 -6.35 -19.27
N GLU A 82 -1.68 -6.17 -19.54
CA GLU A 82 -0.71 -7.26 -19.35
C GLU A 82 -0.24 -7.31 -17.88
N PRO A 83 -0.05 -8.51 -17.28
CA PRO A 83 0.50 -8.65 -15.92
C PRO A 83 1.83 -7.92 -15.75
N GLU A 84 2.68 -7.93 -16.78
CA GLU A 84 3.96 -7.23 -16.81
C GLU A 84 3.81 -5.71 -16.70
N ALA A 85 2.68 -5.14 -17.15
CA ALA A 85 2.40 -3.71 -17.00
C ALA A 85 2.09 -3.36 -15.54
N ILE A 86 1.33 -4.20 -14.84
CA ILE A 86 1.08 -4.02 -13.40
C ILE A 86 2.40 -4.13 -12.61
N LYS A 87 3.19 -5.17 -12.89
CA LYS A 87 4.52 -5.36 -12.25
C LYS A 87 5.47 -4.20 -12.54
N ALA A 88 5.40 -3.59 -13.72
CA ALA A 88 6.17 -2.41 -14.04
C ALA A 88 5.80 -1.21 -13.15
N VAL A 89 4.55 -1.06 -12.73
CA VAL A 89 4.13 -0.04 -11.76
C VAL A 89 4.69 -0.38 -10.38
N VAL A 90 4.60 -1.65 -9.95
CA VAL A 90 5.14 -2.12 -8.66
C VAL A 90 6.64 -1.86 -8.54
N ASP A 91 7.43 -2.15 -9.58
CA ASP A 91 8.89 -1.87 -9.63
C ASP A 91 9.23 -0.40 -9.30
N ILE A 92 8.34 0.52 -9.67
CA ILE A 92 8.55 1.96 -9.50
C ILE A 92 8.16 2.43 -8.10
N GLU A 93 7.08 1.89 -7.55
CA GLU A 93 6.52 2.31 -6.26
C GLU A 93 7.14 1.56 -5.08
N ALA A 94 7.27 0.23 -5.16
CA ALA A 94 7.79 -0.63 -4.09
C ALA A 94 9.29 -0.98 -4.24
N GLY A 95 9.89 -0.66 -5.38
CA GLY A 95 11.27 -1.06 -5.70
C GLY A 95 11.38 -2.55 -6.01
N LYS A 96 12.60 -3.11 -5.92
CA LYS A 96 12.89 -4.50 -6.35
C LYS A 96 12.26 -5.60 -5.50
N ASP A 97 11.92 -5.29 -4.26
CA ASP A 97 11.48 -6.33 -3.32
C ASP A 97 9.97 -6.64 -3.42
N HIS A 98 9.20 -5.82 -4.17
CA HIS A 98 7.74 -5.96 -4.35
C HIS A 98 7.00 -6.24 -3.04
N ARG A 99 7.34 -5.50 -1.97
CA ARG A 99 6.74 -5.71 -0.64
C ARG A 99 5.63 -4.72 -0.40
N GLY A 100 4.47 -5.21 0.05
CA GLY A 100 3.36 -4.38 0.52
C GLY A 100 3.39 -4.10 2.03
N PHE A 101 4.22 -4.84 2.79
CA PHE A 101 4.21 -4.85 4.25
C PHE A 101 5.58 -4.58 4.86
N PHE A 102 5.58 -3.84 5.97
CA PHE A 102 6.70 -3.71 6.88
C PHE A 102 6.77 -4.90 7.85
N LYS A 103 5.61 -5.26 8.40
CA LYS A 103 5.37 -6.41 9.30
C LYS A 103 3.98 -6.95 9.02
N PRO A 104 3.64 -8.19 9.43
CA PRO A 104 2.26 -8.65 9.36
C PRO A 104 1.30 -7.64 10.01
N GLY A 105 0.20 -7.33 9.32
CA GLY A 105 -0.77 -6.30 9.75
C GLY A 105 -0.31 -4.84 9.62
N LEU A 106 0.95 -4.57 9.24
CA LEU A 106 1.48 -3.22 9.07
C LEU A 106 1.95 -2.99 7.63
N PRO A 107 1.13 -2.33 6.77
CA PRO A 107 1.53 -2.04 5.41
C PRO A 107 2.75 -1.10 5.38
N LEU A 108 3.46 -1.10 4.26
CA LEU A 108 4.40 -0.01 3.99
C LEU A 108 3.63 1.29 3.90
N ILE A 109 4.12 2.32 4.57
CA ILE A 109 3.49 3.65 4.53
C ILE A 109 4.50 4.76 4.27
N ASN A 110 3.98 5.88 3.77
CA ASN A 110 4.69 7.14 3.71
C ASN A 110 3.75 8.26 4.16
N PHE A 111 3.91 8.68 5.42
CA PHE A 111 3.14 9.78 6.01
C PHE A 111 3.62 11.12 5.46
N ASP A 112 2.73 11.84 4.77
CA ASP A 112 2.99 13.15 4.18
C ASP A 112 2.36 14.26 5.03
N LEU A 113 3.23 15.03 5.70
CA LEU A 113 2.81 16.12 6.57
C LEU A 113 2.06 17.24 5.81
N THR A 114 2.36 17.44 4.53
CA THR A 114 1.69 18.46 3.71
C THR A 114 0.25 18.03 3.43
N MET A 115 0.04 16.76 3.08
CA MET A 115 -1.30 16.20 2.89
C MET A 115 -2.07 16.16 4.19
N PHE A 116 -1.46 15.73 5.30
CA PHE A 116 -2.09 15.77 6.62
C PHE A 116 -2.56 17.19 6.97
N ARG A 117 -1.70 18.21 6.82
CA ARG A 117 -2.05 19.62 7.03
C ARG A 117 -3.22 20.07 6.16
N LYS A 118 -3.22 19.67 4.88
CA LYS A 118 -4.29 20.01 3.93
C LYS A 118 -5.64 19.44 4.38
N PHE A 119 -5.69 18.16 4.75
CA PHE A 119 -6.93 17.51 5.17
C PHE A 119 -7.38 17.97 6.55
N ALA A 120 -6.47 18.11 7.51
CA ALA A 120 -6.75 18.71 8.82
C ALA A 120 -7.36 20.11 8.68
N GLY A 121 -6.79 20.96 7.81
CA GLY A 121 -7.33 22.30 7.53
C GLY A 121 -8.75 22.26 6.95
N LYS A 122 -9.04 21.33 6.04
CA LYS A 122 -10.39 21.13 5.50
C LYS A 122 -11.40 20.66 6.55
N SER A 123 -10.96 19.84 7.51
CA SER A 123 -11.77 19.36 8.63
C SER A 123 -11.85 20.36 9.79
N GLY A 124 -11.25 21.55 9.67
CA GLY A 124 -11.27 22.58 10.72
C GLY A 124 -10.37 22.28 11.93
N ILE A 125 -9.42 21.35 11.79
CA ILE A 125 -8.51 20.94 12.85
C ILE A 125 -7.31 21.91 12.90
N ASN A 126 -7.15 22.59 14.03
CA ASN A 126 -6.03 23.48 14.26
C ASN A 126 -4.80 22.70 14.76
N LEU A 127 -3.96 22.25 13.82
CA LEU A 127 -2.75 21.48 14.12
C LEU A 127 -1.72 22.22 15.00
N ALA A 128 -1.76 23.55 15.07
CA ALA A 128 -0.80 24.31 15.90
C ALA A 128 -0.93 23.97 17.40
N ARG A 129 -2.12 23.54 17.84
CA ARG A 129 -2.38 23.11 19.24
C ARG A 129 -1.58 21.88 19.63
N TYR A 130 -1.17 21.08 18.65
CA TYR A 130 -0.54 19.78 18.87
C TYR A 130 0.98 19.82 18.75
N ASN A 131 1.59 20.95 18.36
CA ASN A 131 3.04 21.08 18.14
C ASN A 131 3.89 20.57 19.32
N ARG A 132 3.46 20.82 20.56
CA ARG A 132 4.18 20.38 21.78
C ARG A 132 3.90 18.93 22.14
N THR A 133 2.63 18.54 22.12
CA THR A 133 2.16 17.20 22.55
C THR A 133 2.40 16.09 21.52
N HIS A 134 2.53 16.44 20.23
CA HIS A 134 2.59 15.49 19.11
C HIS A 134 3.77 15.80 18.18
N ALA A 135 4.91 16.21 18.75
CA ALA A 135 6.10 16.65 18.00
C ALA A 135 6.58 15.66 16.92
N ALA A 136 6.36 14.35 17.13
CA ALA A 136 6.70 13.31 16.15
C ALA A 136 6.02 13.51 14.79
N VAL A 137 4.79 14.04 14.76
CA VAL A 137 4.03 14.30 13.52
C VAL A 137 4.76 15.33 12.65
N PHE A 138 5.27 16.38 13.28
CA PHE A 138 5.81 17.56 12.61
C PHE A 138 7.30 17.48 12.28
N THR A 139 7.97 16.42 12.72
CA THR A 139 9.40 16.19 12.49
C THR A 139 9.64 15.10 11.44
N ARG A 140 10.85 15.06 10.87
CA ARG A 140 11.21 14.00 9.90
C ARG A 140 11.31 12.64 10.61
N PRO A 141 10.95 11.53 9.94
CA PRO A 141 11.11 10.19 10.52
C PRO A 141 12.54 9.94 10.99
N ASN A 142 12.70 9.61 12.26
CA ASN A 142 14.00 9.29 12.85
C ASN A 142 14.23 7.78 12.87
N ALA A 143 14.80 7.25 11.79
CA ALA A 143 15.08 5.82 11.67
C ALA A 143 16.02 5.29 12.75
N ARG A 144 16.96 6.11 13.27
CA ARG A 144 17.90 5.70 14.32
C ARG A 144 17.18 5.47 15.64
N ALA A 145 16.21 6.32 15.99
CA ALA A 145 15.45 6.19 17.23
C ALA A 145 14.47 5.01 17.20
N HIS A 146 13.96 4.62 16.03
CA HIS A 146 12.94 3.58 15.89
C HIS A 146 13.46 2.28 15.23
N GLY A 147 14.76 2.15 15.01
CA GLY A 147 15.40 0.99 14.37
C GLY A 147 15.22 0.90 12.84
N SER A 148 14.17 1.47 12.26
CA SER A 148 13.99 1.55 10.80
C SER A 148 13.16 2.75 10.36
N THR A 149 13.25 3.11 9.08
CA THR A 149 12.44 4.19 8.49
C THR A 149 10.95 3.88 8.56
N GLN A 150 10.54 2.63 8.32
CA GLN A 150 9.13 2.25 8.38
C GLN A 150 8.60 2.23 9.81
N ALA A 151 9.38 1.77 10.79
CA ALA A 151 9.00 1.87 12.20
C ALA A 151 8.79 3.34 12.62
N ALA A 152 9.68 4.24 12.17
CA ALA A 152 9.53 5.67 12.40
C ALA A 152 8.28 6.25 11.69
N GLN A 153 7.98 5.84 10.46
CA GLN A 153 6.75 6.28 9.76
C GLN A 153 5.49 5.77 10.47
N GLN A 154 5.48 4.51 10.91
CA GLN A 154 4.36 3.90 11.64
C GLN A 154 4.12 4.61 12.98
N HIS A 155 5.18 4.95 13.72
CA HIS A 155 5.06 5.77 14.92
C HIS A 155 4.46 7.15 14.60
N ARG A 156 4.96 7.84 13.57
CA ARG A 156 4.43 9.16 13.15
C ARG A 156 2.96 9.11 12.76
N LEU A 157 2.55 8.08 12.01
CA LEU A 157 1.15 7.88 11.65
C LEU A 157 0.30 7.64 12.89
N ARG A 158 0.68 6.75 13.80
CA ARG A 158 -0.08 6.52 15.05
C ARG A 158 -0.26 7.80 15.86
N THR A 159 0.79 8.61 15.98
CA THR A 159 0.71 9.92 16.64
C THR A 159 -0.14 10.93 15.86
N ALA A 160 -0.23 10.84 14.53
CA ALA A 160 -1.14 11.69 13.76
C ALA A 160 -2.60 11.25 13.92
N ARG A 161 -2.85 9.93 13.96
CA ARG A 161 -4.18 9.34 14.16
C ARG A 161 -4.78 9.70 15.53
N SER A 162 -3.95 9.89 16.56
CA SER A 162 -4.42 10.39 17.87
C SER A 162 -4.83 11.87 17.87
N ILE A 163 -4.45 12.64 16.85
CA ILE A 163 -4.98 14.00 16.64
C ILE A 163 -6.34 13.91 15.94
N ASP A 164 -6.36 13.19 14.82
CA ASP A 164 -7.56 12.91 14.04
C ASP A 164 -7.27 11.75 13.07
N ASP A 165 -8.06 10.69 13.18
CA ASP A 165 -7.82 9.42 12.50
C ASP A 165 -7.95 9.54 10.98
N GLU A 166 -9.09 10.07 10.53
CA GLU A 166 -9.46 10.18 9.12
C GLU A 166 -8.46 11.06 8.35
N THR A 167 -8.12 12.25 8.86
CA THR A 167 -7.18 13.13 8.17
C THR A 167 -5.75 12.59 8.17
N ALA A 168 -5.35 11.84 9.21
CA ALA A 168 -4.05 11.17 9.24
C ALA A 168 -3.98 10.04 8.20
N VAL A 169 -5.05 9.24 8.03
CA VAL A 169 -5.13 8.22 6.98
C VAL A 169 -5.09 8.87 5.60
N MET A 170 -5.88 9.93 5.38
CA MET A 170 -5.87 10.69 4.13
C MET A 170 -4.51 11.34 3.84
N GLY A 171 -3.75 11.70 4.88
CA GLY A 171 -2.39 12.25 4.79
C GLY A 171 -1.29 11.23 4.47
N THR A 172 -1.63 9.97 4.23
CA THR A 172 -0.66 8.87 4.12
C THR A 172 -0.77 8.13 2.79
N PHE A 173 0.37 7.70 2.25
CA PHE A 173 0.43 6.76 1.12
C PHE A 173 0.65 5.35 1.64
N TRP A 174 -0.07 4.37 1.07
CA TRP A 174 -0.24 3.04 1.64
C TRP A 174 0.12 1.91 0.68
N GLY A 175 0.71 0.87 1.25
CA GLY A 175 0.92 -0.43 0.62
C GLY A 175 1.91 -0.42 -0.54
N MET A 176 1.93 -1.54 -1.26
CA MET A 176 2.82 -1.82 -2.39
C MET A 176 2.70 -0.77 -3.51
N PHE A 177 1.49 -0.29 -3.76
CA PHE A 177 1.18 0.63 -4.84
C PHE A 177 1.29 2.11 -4.42
N GLN A 178 1.59 2.38 -3.14
CA GLN A 178 1.68 3.72 -2.56
C GLN A 178 0.45 4.58 -2.90
N ILE A 179 -0.76 4.04 -2.69
CA ILE A 179 -2.01 4.76 -2.94
C ILE A 179 -2.23 5.76 -1.80
N GLY A 180 -2.51 7.03 -2.14
CA GLY A 180 -2.84 8.04 -1.14
C GLY A 180 -4.19 7.75 -0.48
N GLY A 181 -4.26 7.73 0.86
CA GLY A 181 -5.47 7.37 1.61
C GLY A 181 -6.66 8.28 1.32
N PHE A 182 -6.43 9.49 0.82
CA PHE A 182 -7.48 10.39 0.35
C PHE A 182 -8.25 9.85 -0.88
N ASN A 183 -7.75 8.81 -1.54
CA ASN A 183 -8.40 8.12 -2.65
C ASN A 183 -9.22 6.90 -2.21
N TRP A 184 -9.47 6.68 -0.91
CA TRP A 184 -10.16 5.48 -0.42
C TRP A 184 -11.48 5.19 -1.17
N LYS A 185 -12.28 6.22 -1.45
CA LYS A 185 -13.53 6.11 -2.24
C LYS A 185 -13.28 5.62 -3.66
N LEU A 186 -12.24 6.15 -4.32
CA LEU A 186 -11.85 5.75 -5.67
C LEU A 186 -11.28 4.32 -5.70
N CYS A 187 -10.81 3.80 -4.57
CA CYS A 187 -10.39 2.41 -4.44
C CYS A 187 -11.57 1.45 -4.19
N GLY A 188 -12.81 1.97 -4.07
CA GLY A 188 -13.99 1.19 -3.76
C GLY A 188 -14.09 0.73 -2.30
N ALA A 189 -13.37 1.38 -1.38
CA ALA A 189 -13.54 1.13 0.05
C ALA A 189 -14.85 1.76 0.55
N LYS A 190 -15.50 1.11 1.53
CA LYS A 190 -16.78 1.57 2.11
C LYS A 190 -16.63 2.84 2.93
N ASP A 191 -15.54 2.91 3.67
CA ASP A 191 -15.11 4.01 4.52
C ASP A 191 -13.57 3.95 4.69
N ILE A 192 -13.03 4.81 5.55
CA ILE A 192 -11.60 4.87 5.83
C ILE A 192 -11.10 3.65 6.59
N ASP A 193 -11.92 3.08 7.47
CA ASP A 193 -11.53 1.91 8.26
C ASP A 193 -11.44 0.67 7.37
N ASP A 194 -12.41 0.45 6.48
CA ASP A 194 -12.37 -0.61 5.45
C ASP A 194 -11.15 -0.45 4.53
N PHE A 195 -10.75 0.78 4.20
CA PHE A 195 -9.53 1.02 3.44
C PHE A 195 -8.26 0.61 4.21
N VAL A 196 -8.15 1.01 5.48
CA VAL A 196 -6.99 0.67 6.32
C VAL A 196 -6.95 -0.83 6.59
N GLU A 197 -8.09 -1.47 6.84
CA GLU A 197 -8.22 -2.90 7.05
C GLU A 197 -7.73 -3.67 5.83
N LYS A 198 -8.26 -3.38 4.64
CA LYS A 198 -7.83 -4.01 3.38
C LYS A 198 -6.34 -3.78 3.10
N MET A 199 -5.84 -2.54 3.28
CA MET A 199 -4.42 -2.25 3.14
C MET A 199 -3.54 -3.09 4.09
N SER A 200 -4.07 -3.46 5.25
CA SER A 200 -3.36 -4.16 6.32
C SER A 200 -3.57 -5.67 6.31
N ARG A 201 -4.50 -6.19 5.49
CA ARG A 201 -4.88 -7.60 5.49
C ARG A 201 -3.96 -8.46 4.61
N SER A 202 -3.83 -8.13 3.33
CA SER A 202 -3.04 -8.92 2.37
C SER A 202 -2.50 -8.08 1.22
N GLU A 203 -1.46 -8.56 0.52
CA GLU A 203 -1.00 -7.87 -0.69
C GLU A 203 -2.00 -8.02 -1.85
N ARG A 204 -2.85 -9.06 -1.82
CA ARG A 204 -3.97 -9.19 -2.77
C ARG A 204 -4.99 -8.07 -2.59
N ASP A 205 -5.37 -7.75 -1.35
CA ASP A 205 -6.26 -6.61 -1.09
C ASP A 205 -5.65 -5.28 -1.56
N GLN A 206 -4.34 -5.09 -1.37
CA GLN A 206 -3.64 -3.91 -1.89
C GLN A 206 -3.72 -3.84 -3.44
N LEU A 207 -3.59 -4.98 -4.13
CA LEU A 207 -3.73 -5.08 -5.58
C LEU A 207 -5.17 -4.80 -6.05
N GLU A 208 -6.18 -5.27 -5.33
CA GLU A 208 -7.58 -4.98 -5.66
C GLU A 208 -7.94 -3.51 -5.48
N LEU A 209 -7.48 -2.88 -4.39
CA LEU A 209 -7.65 -1.44 -4.18
C LEU A 209 -6.97 -0.62 -5.30
N PHE A 210 -5.80 -1.05 -5.75
CA PHE A 210 -5.09 -0.46 -6.88
C PHE A 210 -5.89 -0.59 -8.18
N ALA A 211 -6.38 -1.79 -8.50
CA ALA A 211 -7.14 -2.04 -9.72
C ALA A 211 -8.44 -1.22 -9.76
N ASN A 212 -9.19 -1.18 -8.65
CA ASN A 212 -10.38 -0.35 -8.53
C ASN A 212 -10.07 1.14 -8.70
N PHE A 213 -8.95 1.60 -8.16
CA PHE A 213 -8.48 2.97 -8.35
C PHE A 213 -8.19 3.27 -9.82
N LEU A 214 -7.56 2.35 -10.55
CA LEU A 214 -7.29 2.54 -11.98
C LEU A 214 -8.58 2.65 -12.80
N GLU A 215 -9.54 1.75 -12.59
CA GLU A 215 -10.83 1.77 -13.28
C GLU A 215 -11.61 3.06 -12.97
N SER A 216 -11.70 3.42 -11.69
CA SER A 216 -12.46 4.59 -11.24
C SER A 216 -11.89 5.91 -11.74
N THR A 217 -10.58 5.95 -12.01
CA THR A 217 -9.89 7.15 -12.54
C THR A 217 -9.69 7.11 -14.05
N GLY A 218 -9.98 5.98 -14.71
CA GLY A 218 -9.71 5.77 -16.12
C GLY A 218 -8.22 5.61 -16.46
N LEU A 219 -7.38 5.32 -15.47
CA LEU A 219 -5.93 5.09 -15.64
C LEU A 219 -5.61 3.67 -16.14
N ASP A 220 -6.58 2.76 -16.09
CA ASP A 220 -6.55 1.48 -16.77
C ASP A 220 -6.32 1.64 -18.29
N LYS A 221 -6.94 2.66 -18.92
CA LYS A 221 -6.84 2.93 -20.37
C LYS A 221 -5.41 3.26 -20.82
N PRO A 222 -4.71 4.27 -20.28
CA PRO A 222 -3.33 4.53 -20.66
C PRO A 222 -2.39 3.39 -20.25
N LEU A 223 -2.68 2.64 -19.17
CA LEU A 223 -1.90 1.46 -18.81
C LEU A 223 -2.03 0.35 -19.86
N LYS A 224 -3.26 0.06 -20.30
CA LYS A 224 -3.58 -0.88 -21.39
C LYS A 224 -2.91 -0.51 -22.70
N ALA A 225 -2.97 0.77 -23.06
CA ALA A 225 -2.30 1.32 -24.24
C ALA A 225 -0.77 1.44 -24.08
N LYS A 226 -0.21 1.11 -22.90
CA LYS A 226 1.20 1.28 -22.54
C LYS A 226 1.68 2.72 -22.79
N ASN A 227 0.78 3.69 -22.67
CA ASN A 227 1.08 5.10 -22.74
C ASN A 227 1.63 5.55 -21.37
N TRP A 228 2.90 5.23 -21.13
CA TRP A 228 3.57 5.46 -19.86
C TRP A 228 3.62 6.93 -19.46
N ALA A 229 3.62 7.85 -20.43
CA ALA A 229 3.59 9.28 -20.16
C ALA A 229 2.22 9.71 -19.62
N ALA A 230 1.12 9.31 -20.28
CA ALA A 230 -0.23 9.59 -19.81
C ALA A 230 -0.51 8.93 -18.46
N PHE A 231 -0.13 7.64 -18.31
CA PHE A 231 -0.29 6.92 -17.06
C PHE A 231 0.48 7.59 -15.92
N ALA A 232 1.78 7.84 -16.09
CA ALA A 232 2.60 8.45 -15.04
C ALA A 232 2.16 9.88 -14.71
N ARG A 233 1.67 10.66 -15.68
CA ARG A 233 1.10 11.98 -15.42
C ARG A 233 -0.13 11.89 -14.53
N GLY A 234 -1.01 10.93 -14.79
CA GLY A 234 -2.23 10.72 -14.01
C GLY A 234 -1.96 10.13 -12.62
N TYR A 235 -1.07 9.13 -12.54
CA TYR A 235 -0.78 8.41 -11.30
C TYR A 235 0.19 9.18 -10.39
N ASN A 236 1.31 9.67 -10.93
CA ASN A 236 2.38 10.32 -10.15
C ASN A 236 2.31 11.86 -10.17
N GLY A 237 1.41 12.43 -10.98
CA GLY A 237 1.17 13.87 -11.07
C GLY A 237 2.07 14.63 -12.08
N PRO A 238 1.90 15.96 -12.19
CA PRO A 238 2.53 16.80 -13.23
C PRO A 238 4.06 16.76 -13.25
N SER A 239 4.69 16.42 -12.12
CA SER A 239 6.16 16.33 -12.05
C SER A 239 6.75 15.04 -12.64
N TYR A 240 5.92 14.18 -13.23
CA TYR A 240 6.33 12.83 -13.64
C TYR A 240 7.48 12.79 -14.64
N ALA A 241 7.50 13.74 -15.58
CA ALA A 241 8.51 13.79 -16.62
C ALA A 241 9.89 14.09 -16.03
N ARG A 242 9.98 15.12 -15.18
CA ARG A 242 11.20 15.49 -14.44
C ARG A 242 11.71 14.35 -13.56
N ARG A 243 10.82 13.53 -13.02
CA ARG A 243 11.16 12.37 -12.17
C ARG A 243 11.43 11.08 -12.97
N GLY A 244 11.27 11.12 -14.29
CA GLY A 244 11.50 9.96 -15.17
C GLY A 244 10.57 8.78 -14.91
N TYR A 245 9.37 9.00 -14.34
CA TYR A 245 8.47 7.87 -14.01
C TYR A 245 8.09 7.07 -15.25
N HIS A 246 7.61 7.75 -16.29
CA HIS A 246 7.26 7.16 -17.58
C HIS A 246 8.39 6.34 -18.22
N THR A 247 9.63 6.84 -18.28
CA THR A 247 10.76 6.11 -18.86
C THR A 247 11.16 4.90 -18.02
N ARG A 248 11.13 5.04 -16.69
CA ARG A 248 11.43 3.92 -15.78
C ARG A 248 10.36 2.83 -15.85
N MET A 249 9.07 3.17 -15.94
CA MET A 249 7.98 2.21 -16.14
C MET A 249 8.13 1.48 -17.47
N ALA A 250 8.39 2.20 -18.56
CA ALA A 250 8.62 1.61 -19.87
C ALA A 250 9.79 0.61 -19.85
N ALA A 251 10.90 0.98 -19.21
CA ALA A 251 12.05 0.10 -19.04
C ALA A 251 11.72 -1.12 -18.16
N ALA A 252 10.94 -0.95 -17.08
CA ALA A 252 10.50 -2.04 -16.22
C ALA A 252 9.59 -3.03 -16.95
N TYR A 253 8.60 -2.53 -17.67
CA TYR A 253 7.74 -3.33 -18.52
C TYR A 253 8.55 -4.15 -19.53
N ALA A 254 9.50 -3.52 -20.22
CA ALA A 254 10.35 -4.23 -21.19
C ALA A 254 11.20 -5.34 -20.56
N ARG A 255 11.66 -5.17 -19.31
CA ARG A 255 12.36 -6.23 -18.57
C ARG A 255 11.42 -7.40 -18.25
N HIS A 256 10.26 -7.11 -17.67
CA HIS A 256 9.26 -8.13 -17.33
C HIS A 256 8.81 -8.88 -18.59
N LYS A 257 8.63 -8.19 -19.71
CA LYS A 257 8.21 -8.81 -20.97
C LYS A 257 9.25 -9.76 -21.57
N ARG A 258 10.54 -9.47 -21.39
CA ARG A 258 11.61 -10.40 -21.77
C ARG A 258 11.66 -11.61 -20.85
N ALA A 259 11.50 -11.41 -19.55
CA ALA A 259 11.50 -12.48 -18.57
C ALA A 259 10.35 -13.48 -18.81
N SER A 260 9.13 -12.98 -19.06
CA SER A 260 7.97 -13.85 -19.32
C SER A 260 8.11 -14.67 -20.60
N ARG A 261 8.67 -14.09 -21.67
CA ARG A 261 8.98 -14.82 -22.91
C ARG A 261 9.97 -15.95 -22.71
N ASN A 262 11.04 -15.71 -21.94
CA ASN A 262 12.03 -16.73 -21.65
C ASN A 262 11.44 -17.89 -20.85
N LEU A 263 10.48 -17.61 -19.95
CA LEU A 263 9.79 -18.64 -19.18
C LEU A 263 8.87 -19.51 -20.05
N SER A 264 8.20 -18.90 -21.05
CA SER A 264 7.39 -19.63 -22.03
C SER A 264 8.19 -20.36 -23.11
N GLY A 265 9.50 -20.08 -23.23
CA GLY A 265 10.39 -20.65 -24.24
C GLY A 265 11.06 -21.97 -23.82
N PHE A 266 10.84 -22.44 -22.59
CA PHE A 266 11.20 -23.79 -22.19
C PHE A 266 10.14 -24.76 -22.70
N PRO A 267 10.51 -25.87 -23.38
CA PRO A 267 9.54 -26.90 -23.71
C PRO A 267 8.94 -27.42 -22.41
N THR A 268 7.61 -27.29 -22.27
CA THR A 268 6.85 -28.01 -21.24
C THR A 268 7.27 -29.48 -21.33
N GLU A 269 7.77 -30.02 -20.25
CA GLU A 269 8.32 -31.38 -20.13
C GLU A 269 7.19 -32.43 -20.20
N LEU A 270 6.50 -32.48 -21.35
CA LEU A 270 5.49 -33.47 -21.71
C LEU A 270 5.50 -33.79 -23.21
N SER A 271 6.58 -33.46 -23.94
CA SER A 271 6.76 -33.83 -25.35
C SER A 271 8.08 -34.55 -25.63
N LEU A 272 8.75 -35.10 -24.62
CA LEU A 272 9.76 -36.13 -24.85
C LEU A 272 9.03 -37.41 -25.25
N GLY A 273 8.78 -37.52 -26.56
CA GLY A 273 8.40 -38.76 -27.19
C GLY A 273 9.44 -39.81 -26.87
N ILE A 274 9.11 -40.69 -25.93
CA ILE A 274 9.75 -42.00 -25.82
C ILE A 274 9.35 -42.73 -27.11
N LYS A 275 10.25 -42.71 -28.11
CA LYS A 275 10.30 -43.77 -29.10
C LYS A 275 10.87 -44.99 -28.39
N GLU A 276 9.99 -45.82 -27.85
CA GLU A 276 10.32 -47.21 -27.54
C GLU A 276 10.36 -47.96 -28.86
N ASP A 277 11.51 -47.93 -29.53
CA ASP A 277 11.90 -48.99 -30.46
C ASP A 277 12.37 -50.17 -29.59
N VAL A 278 11.43 -51.00 -29.15
CA VAL A 278 11.72 -52.31 -28.56
C VAL A 278 11.04 -53.37 -29.43
N ASP A 279 11.82 -53.93 -30.35
CA ASP A 279 11.44 -55.06 -31.18
C ASP A 279 11.32 -56.30 -30.29
N PHE A 280 10.08 -56.67 -29.95
CA PHE A 280 9.78 -57.87 -29.17
C PHE A 280 9.49 -59.03 -30.14
N THR A 281 10.54 -59.69 -30.60
CA THR A 281 10.43 -61.02 -31.21
C THR A 281 10.29 -62.06 -30.09
N PRO A 282 9.16 -62.79 -29.98
CA PRO A 282 9.02 -63.82 -28.96
C PRO A 282 9.88 -65.05 -29.33
N MET A 283 10.90 -65.34 -28.54
CA MET A 283 11.59 -66.64 -28.59
C MET A 283 10.64 -67.74 -28.07
N SER A 284 10.36 -68.69 -28.95
CA SER A 284 9.70 -69.96 -28.66
C SER A 284 10.50 -70.77 -27.64
N LEU A 285 9.88 -71.11 -26.52
CA LEU A 285 10.36 -72.13 -25.58
C LEU A 285 9.90 -73.49 -26.06
N ASP A 286 10.70 -74.11 -26.92
CA ASP A 286 10.71 -75.57 -27.11
C ASP A 286 12.17 -76.01 -27.30
N SER A 287 12.56 -77.06 -26.58
CA SER A 287 13.86 -77.76 -26.58
C SER A 287 14.83 -77.41 -25.44
N ILE A 288 14.47 -77.82 -24.21
CA ILE A 288 15.47 -78.34 -23.26
C ILE A 288 15.39 -79.86 -23.36
N ASN A 289 16.51 -80.47 -23.77
CA ASN A 289 16.85 -81.86 -23.49
C ASN A 289 18.26 -81.83 -22.89
#